data_AF-A0A7C4IC60-F1
#
_entry.id   AF-A0A7C4IC60-F1
#
_cell.length_a   1.000
_cell.length_b   1.000
_cell.length_c   1.000
_cell.angle_alpha   90.00
_cell.angle_beta   90.00
_cell.angle_gamma   90.00
#
_symmetry.space_group_name_H-M   'P 1'
#
loop_
_entity.id
_entity.type
_entity.pdbx_description
1 polymer ?
#
loop_
_entity_poly.entity_id
_entity_poly.type
_entity_poly.pdbx_seq_one_letter_code
_entity_poly.pdbx_strand_id
1 'polypeptide(L)'
;MNRALCVWLGLGVMVAGPMAGCGPVVREQTAGSEPAATSRNTAAVRLEALRQRGESLAGHARHLPGGTDLEHRFIMSDVLGAAAAAIRMLSENGRTGALEQQLAILESVRVRLSAADINVNTDALIDTGLRAAVSALAGIRGERFSDDPALRSAGERLQAKVQELDMVRGPMHRLVATETVNLMAQSIGRMITVLEERIAPPPLAAPADSTPAPPAEPPASPEAPAAQGEGESAGPQP
;
A
#
# COMPACT_ATOMS: atom_id res chain seq x y z
N MET A 1 19.09 -17.77 -40.55
CA MET A 1 20.27 -17.75 -39.66
C MET A 1 19.92 -18.47 -38.37
N ASN A 2 20.68 -19.52 -38.07
CA ASN A 2 20.33 -20.61 -37.16
C ASN A 2 20.23 -20.19 -35.69
N ARG A 3 19.13 -20.58 -35.03
CA ARG A 3 18.96 -20.48 -33.57
C ARG A 3 19.47 -21.76 -32.91
N ALA A 4 20.50 -21.61 -32.06
CA ALA A 4 21.02 -22.67 -31.23
C ALA A 4 20.06 -22.95 -30.06
N LEU A 5 19.58 -24.19 -29.98
CA LEU A 5 18.86 -24.75 -28.84
C LEU A 5 19.87 -25.11 -27.75
N CYS A 6 19.88 -24.37 -26.64
CA CYS A 6 20.53 -24.82 -25.41
C CYS A 6 19.50 -25.52 -24.51
N VAL A 7 19.50 -26.84 -24.60
CA VAL A 7 18.85 -27.76 -23.67
C VAL A 7 19.64 -27.74 -22.35
N TRP A 8 19.05 -27.25 -21.26
CA TRP A 8 19.61 -27.43 -19.92
C TRP A 8 19.01 -28.68 -19.29
N LEU A 9 19.77 -29.78 -19.33
CA LEU A 9 19.53 -31.00 -18.55
C LEU A 9 19.89 -30.73 -17.08
N GLY A 10 19.03 -31.19 -16.18
CA GLY A 10 19.18 -31.04 -14.74
C GLY A 10 20.33 -31.85 -14.14
N LEU A 11 20.79 -31.39 -12.97
CA LEU A 11 21.61 -32.17 -12.06
C LEU A 11 21.01 -32.03 -10.65
N GLY A 12 20.38 -33.11 -10.20
CA GLY A 12 19.90 -33.25 -8.82
C GLY A 12 21.08 -33.44 -7.87
N VAL A 13 21.11 -32.64 -6.81
CA VAL A 13 22.04 -32.79 -5.70
C VAL A 13 21.22 -33.07 -4.46
N MET A 14 21.27 -34.32 -4.01
CA MET A 14 20.71 -34.78 -2.74
C MET A 14 21.82 -34.65 -1.68
N VAL A 15 21.71 -33.68 -0.78
CA VAL A 15 22.61 -33.58 0.39
C VAL A 15 21.81 -33.91 1.64
N ALA A 16 22.02 -35.13 2.13
CA ALA A 16 21.69 -35.52 3.49
C ALA A 16 22.86 -35.13 4.40
N GLY A 17 22.58 -34.38 5.46
CA GLY A 17 23.56 -33.98 6.48
C GLY A 17 22.93 -33.93 7.88
N PRO A 18 23.64 -34.36 8.93
CA PRO A 18 23.04 -34.89 10.15
C PRO A 18 22.77 -33.85 11.25
N MET A 19 21.85 -34.24 12.12
CA MET A 19 21.55 -33.72 13.45
C MET A 19 22.80 -33.53 14.31
N ALA A 20 23.05 -32.31 14.80
CA ALA A 20 23.90 -32.09 15.97
C ALA A 20 23.57 -30.77 16.70
N GLY A 21 22.99 -30.90 17.90
CA GLY A 21 23.35 -30.10 19.08
C GLY A 21 22.84 -28.67 19.19
N CYS A 22 21.64 -28.48 19.74
CA CYS A 22 21.24 -27.22 20.39
C CYS A 22 21.56 -27.30 21.90
N GLY A 23 22.61 -26.62 22.34
CA GLY A 23 22.79 -26.25 23.74
C GLY A 23 22.07 -24.91 24.04
N PRO A 24 21.49 -24.71 25.23
CA PRO A 24 20.87 -23.44 25.59
C PRO A 24 21.97 -22.39 25.84
N VAL A 25 22.12 -21.45 24.90
CA VAL A 25 22.95 -20.26 25.11
C VAL A 25 22.18 -19.32 26.04
N VAL A 26 22.65 -19.19 27.28
CA VAL A 26 22.21 -18.16 28.23
C VAL A 26 22.66 -16.81 27.65
N ARG A 27 21.73 -16.11 26.99
CA ARG A 27 21.93 -14.71 26.61
C ARG A 27 21.69 -13.86 27.84
N GLU A 28 22.76 -13.31 28.40
CA GLU A 28 22.68 -12.15 29.30
C GLU A 28 21.93 -11.03 28.55
N GLN A 29 20.69 -10.79 28.95
CA GLN A 29 19.94 -9.60 28.58
C GLN A 29 20.59 -8.43 29.29
N THR A 30 21.61 -7.84 28.67
CA THR A 30 22.06 -6.51 29.06
C THR A 30 20.93 -5.55 28.72
N ALA A 31 20.24 -5.07 29.75
CA ALA A 31 19.21 -4.03 29.65
C ALA A 31 19.85 -2.69 29.24
N GLY A 32 20.28 -2.61 27.99
CA GLY A 32 20.71 -1.38 27.35
C GLY A 32 19.49 -0.56 27.01
N SER A 33 19.26 0.54 27.75
CA SER A 33 18.29 1.55 27.37
C SER A 33 18.78 2.23 26.08
N GLU A 34 18.32 1.75 24.93
CA GLU A 34 18.66 2.37 23.65
C GLU A 34 18.05 3.78 23.57
N PRO A 35 18.81 4.80 23.16
CA PRO A 35 18.35 6.18 23.13
C PRO A 35 17.27 6.38 22.06
N ALA A 36 16.05 6.73 22.49
CA ALA A 36 14.90 7.03 21.63
C ALA A 36 15.16 8.10 20.53
N ALA A 37 16.24 8.88 20.64
CA ALA A 37 16.64 9.88 19.65
C ALA A 37 17.09 9.25 18.31
N THR A 38 17.70 8.06 18.32
CA THR A 38 18.16 7.39 17.09
C THR A 38 16.98 6.90 16.25
N SER A 39 15.92 6.42 16.88
CA SER A 39 14.72 5.89 16.21
C SER A 39 13.91 6.97 15.46
N ARG A 40 13.85 8.19 15.99
CA ARG A 40 13.10 9.28 15.34
C ARG A 40 13.76 9.73 14.03
N ASN A 41 15.10 9.79 14.00
CA ASN A 41 15.85 10.15 12.80
C ASN A 41 15.68 9.09 11.70
N THR A 42 15.64 7.80 12.05
CA THR A 42 15.40 6.73 11.06
C THR A 42 13.99 6.75 10.48
N ALA A 43 12.97 7.17 11.24
CA ALA A 43 11.61 7.33 10.70
C ALA A 43 11.52 8.45 9.65
N ALA A 44 12.14 9.60 9.91
CA ALA A 44 12.14 10.73 8.98
C ALA A 44 12.88 10.40 7.67
N VAL A 45 14.07 9.78 7.75
CA VAL A 45 14.84 9.34 6.57
C VAL A 45 14.04 8.35 5.72
N ARG A 46 13.34 7.41 6.36
CA ARG A 46 12.50 6.43 5.65
C ARG A 46 11.30 7.07 4.98
N LEU A 47 10.65 8.02 5.65
CA LEU A 47 9.53 8.74 5.09
C LEU A 47 9.94 9.55 3.86
N GLU A 48 11.09 10.21 3.91
CA GLU A 48 11.65 10.92 2.76
C GLU A 48 11.96 9.97 1.61
N ALA A 49 12.59 8.83 1.89
CA ALA A 49 12.85 7.83 0.86
C ALA A 49 11.54 7.27 0.26
N LEU A 50 10.50 7.07 1.09
CA LEU A 50 9.18 6.64 0.61
C LEU A 50 8.51 7.72 -0.24
N ARG A 51 8.63 9.00 0.14
CA ARG A 51 8.16 10.15 -0.64
C ARG A 51 8.80 10.17 -2.03
N GLN A 52 10.11 10.03 -2.10
CA GLN A 52 10.84 9.93 -3.37
C GLN A 52 10.36 8.77 -4.24
N ARG A 53 10.05 7.60 -3.65
CA ARG A 53 9.48 6.47 -4.39
C ARG A 53 8.06 6.75 -4.87
N GLY A 54 7.23 7.39 -4.05
CA GLY A 54 5.89 7.83 -4.43
C GLY A 54 5.91 8.83 -5.59
N GLU A 55 6.81 9.80 -5.55
CA GLU A 55 7.02 10.79 -6.61
C GLU A 55 7.54 10.16 -7.90
N SER A 56 8.50 9.23 -7.81
CA SER A 56 8.97 8.45 -8.96
C SER A 56 7.84 7.67 -9.62
N LEU A 57 7.00 6.98 -8.84
CA LEU A 57 5.83 6.28 -9.36
C LEU A 57 4.85 7.25 -10.05
N ALA A 58 4.52 8.37 -9.42
CA ALA A 58 3.66 9.39 -10.02
C ALA A 58 4.26 10.00 -11.29
N GLY A 59 5.57 10.15 -11.34
CA GLY A 59 6.31 10.57 -12.54
C GLY A 59 6.14 9.58 -13.69
N HIS A 60 6.39 8.29 -13.47
CA HIS A 60 6.19 7.25 -14.48
C HIS A 60 4.74 7.16 -14.94
N ALA A 61 3.77 7.32 -14.03
CA ALA A 61 2.35 7.29 -14.35
C ALA A 61 1.93 8.38 -15.34
N ARG A 62 2.56 9.56 -15.32
CA ARG A 62 2.29 10.67 -16.25
C ARG A 62 2.76 10.39 -17.68
N HIS A 63 3.67 9.44 -17.87
CA HIS A 63 4.13 9.03 -19.19
C HIS A 63 3.25 7.93 -19.82
N LEU A 64 2.18 7.51 -19.14
CA LEU A 64 1.21 6.57 -19.67
C LEU A 64 0.03 7.31 -20.36
N PRO A 65 -0.52 6.74 -21.45
CA PRO A 65 -0.03 5.57 -22.17
C PRO A 65 1.22 5.90 -23.01
N GLY A 66 2.07 4.89 -23.26
CA GLY A 66 3.20 5.06 -24.17
C GLY A 66 2.72 5.22 -25.62
N GLY A 67 3.51 5.90 -26.46
CA GLY A 67 3.16 6.15 -27.86
C GLY A 67 3.21 4.90 -28.73
N THR A 68 3.95 3.87 -28.31
CA THR A 68 4.00 2.55 -28.95
C THR A 68 3.77 1.42 -27.95
N ASP A 69 3.46 0.22 -28.44
CA ASP A 69 3.29 -0.98 -27.61
C ASP A 69 4.54 -1.31 -26.80
N LEU A 70 5.69 -1.20 -27.46
CA LEU A 70 7.00 -1.43 -26.86
C LEU A 70 7.26 -0.42 -25.74
N GLU A 71 7.04 0.87 -26.01
CA GLU A 71 7.22 1.96 -25.05
C GLU A 71 6.26 1.83 -23.86
N HIS A 72 4.97 1.57 -24.13
CA HIS A 72 3.98 1.36 -23.08
C HIS A 72 4.38 0.20 -22.15
N ARG A 73 4.88 -0.90 -22.73
CA ARG A 73 5.36 -2.05 -21.97
C ARG A 73 6.56 -1.71 -21.08
N PHE A 74 7.53 -0.95 -21.58
CA PHE A 74 8.69 -0.51 -20.79
C PHE A 74 8.27 0.42 -19.65
N ILE A 75 7.44 1.43 -19.93
CA ILE A 75 6.93 2.35 -18.91
C ILE A 75 6.14 1.56 -17.85
N MET A 76 5.31 0.61 -18.26
CA MET A 76 4.55 -0.22 -17.32
C MET A 76 5.45 -1.10 -16.45
N SER A 77 6.54 -1.65 -17.00
CA SER A 77 7.57 -2.35 -16.22
C SER A 77 8.18 -1.44 -15.15
N ASP A 78 8.53 -0.21 -15.50
CA ASP A 78 9.11 0.77 -14.56
C ASP A 78 8.10 1.18 -13.48
N VAL A 79 6.84 1.40 -13.86
CA VAL A 79 5.72 1.65 -12.94
C VAL A 79 5.58 0.52 -11.92
N LEU A 80 5.55 -0.74 -12.35
CA LEU A 80 5.43 -1.88 -11.45
C LEU A 80 6.64 -2.01 -10.52
N GLY A 81 7.84 -1.70 -11.02
CA GLY A 81 9.05 -1.64 -10.20
C GLY A 81 8.98 -0.56 -9.11
N ALA A 82 8.57 0.66 -9.48
CA ALA A 82 8.40 1.78 -8.55
C ALA A 82 7.30 1.48 -7.51
N ALA A 83 6.18 0.91 -7.94
CA ALA A 83 5.09 0.50 -7.05
C ALA A 83 5.54 -0.58 -6.06
N ALA A 84 6.22 -1.63 -6.52
CA ALA A 84 6.74 -2.69 -5.64
C ALA A 84 7.73 -2.15 -4.60
N ALA A 85 8.60 -1.20 -4.99
CA ALA A 85 9.51 -0.54 -4.06
C ALA A 85 8.77 0.27 -2.98
N ALA A 86 7.77 1.07 -3.37
CA ALA A 86 6.96 1.84 -2.44
C ALA A 86 6.15 0.92 -1.49
N ILE A 87 5.54 -0.14 -2.02
CA ILE A 87 4.78 -1.15 -1.24
C ILE A 87 5.67 -1.81 -0.20
N ARG A 88 6.90 -2.20 -0.55
CA ARG A 88 7.86 -2.78 0.40
C ARG A 88 8.14 -1.84 1.57
N MET A 89 8.39 -0.57 1.29
CA MET A 89 8.65 0.44 2.32
C MET A 89 7.43 0.70 3.21
N LEU A 90 6.21 0.71 2.64
CA LEU A 90 4.97 0.82 3.41
C LEU A 90 4.73 -0.36 4.36
N SER A 91 5.32 -1.53 4.09
CA SER A 91 5.08 -2.81 4.79
C SER A 91 6.08 -3.17 5.91
N GLU A 92 7.06 -2.32 6.22
CA GLU A 92 8.27 -2.69 6.99
C GLU A 92 8.06 -3.38 8.35
N ASN A 93 6.92 -3.19 9.03
CA ASN A 93 6.68 -3.83 10.35
C ASN A 93 5.63 -4.96 10.30
N GLY A 94 5.41 -5.59 9.14
CA GLY A 94 4.38 -6.63 9.02
C GLY A 94 4.27 -7.21 7.62
N ARG A 95 5.29 -7.94 7.16
CA ARG A 95 5.20 -8.67 5.88
C ARG A 95 4.44 -9.97 6.10
N THR A 96 3.19 -10.01 5.65
CA THR A 96 2.43 -11.25 5.58
C THR A 96 2.89 -12.11 4.41
N GLY A 97 2.72 -13.44 4.49
CA GLY A 97 3.05 -14.34 3.38
C GLY A 97 2.29 -14.01 2.08
N ALA A 98 1.06 -13.51 2.21
CA ALA A 98 0.28 -13.04 1.06
C ALA A 98 0.93 -11.82 0.38
N LEU A 99 1.40 -10.83 1.16
CA LEU A 99 2.09 -9.66 0.61
C LEU A 99 3.38 -10.05 -0.14
N GLU A 100 4.16 -10.99 0.41
CA GLU A 100 5.34 -11.52 -0.25
C GLU A 100 5.03 -12.13 -1.61
N GLN A 101 3.96 -12.91 -1.67
CA GLN A 101 3.50 -13.50 -2.91
C GLN A 101 3.12 -12.43 -3.94
N GLN A 102 2.40 -11.38 -3.52
CA GLN A 102 2.05 -10.27 -4.44
C GLN A 102 3.29 -9.54 -4.95
N LEU A 103 4.27 -9.28 -4.08
CA LEU A 103 5.54 -8.66 -4.48
C LEU A 103 6.34 -9.55 -5.43
N ALA A 104 6.30 -10.87 -5.26
CA ALA A 104 6.94 -11.81 -6.17
C ALA A 104 6.26 -11.84 -7.55
N ILE A 105 4.93 -11.77 -7.58
CA ILE A 105 4.16 -11.67 -8.84
C ILE A 105 4.53 -10.38 -9.58
N LEU A 106 4.55 -9.23 -8.88
CA LEU A 106 4.94 -7.95 -9.47
C LEU A 106 6.33 -8.01 -10.10
N GLU A 107 7.29 -8.59 -9.40
CA GLU A 107 8.65 -8.74 -9.90
C GLU A 107 8.72 -9.64 -11.13
N SER A 108 8.01 -10.77 -11.12
CA SER A 108 7.95 -11.67 -12.28
C SER A 108 7.36 -10.99 -13.50
N VAL A 109 6.26 -10.24 -13.32
CA VAL A 109 5.60 -9.48 -14.39
C VAL A 109 6.54 -8.40 -14.93
N ARG A 110 7.21 -7.63 -14.06
CA ARG A 110 8.20 -6.61 -14.44
C ARG A 110 9.30 -7.18 -15.32
N VAL A 111 9.90 -8.30 -14.90
CA VAL A 111 10.96 -8.97 -15.67
C VAL A 111 10.43 -9.43 -17.04
N ARG A 112 9.22 -9.98 -17.11
CA ARG A 112 8.63 -10.41 -18.39
C ARG A 112 8.29 -9.25 -19.32
N LEU A 113 7.78 -8.14 -18.78
CA LEU A 113 7.49 -6.93 -19.56
C LEU A 113 8.78 -6.28 -20.10
N SER A 114 9.89 -6.35 -19.37
CA SER A 114 11.18 -5.80 -19.82
C SER A 114 11.92 -6.71 -20.81
N ALA A 115 11.70 -8.02 -20.79
CA ALA A 115 12.42 -9.01 -21.61
C ALA A 115 12.17 -8.94 -23.14
N ALA A 116 11.30 -8.05 -23.60
CA ALA A 116 11.00 -7.83 -25.02
C ALA A 116 10.55 -9.03 -25.86
N ASP A 117 10.04 -10.08 -25.23
CA ASP A 117 9.50 -11.23 -25.95
C ASP A 117 8.20 -10.85 -26.69
N ILE A 118 8.19 -11.10 -28.00
CA ILE A 118 7.11 -10.75 -28.92
C ILE A 118 5.92 -11.73 -28.78
N ASN A 119 6.15 -12.92 -28.22
CA ASN A 119 5.13 -13.96 -28.13
C ASN A 119 4.28 -13.89 -26.86
N VAL A 120 4.50 -12.90 -26.00
CA VAL A 120 3.82 -12.81 -24.71
C VAL A 120 2.63 -11.86 -24.80
N ASN A 121 1.47 -12.32 -24.29
CA ASN A 121 0.28 -11.48 -24.15
C ASN A 121 0.57 -10.38 -23.11
N THR A 122 0.89 -9.18 -23.61
CA THR A 122 1.29 -8.04 -22.78
C THR A 122 0.14 -7.57 -21.89
N ASP A 123 -1.08 -7.47 -22.42
CA ASP A 123 -2.26 -7.03 -21.66
C ASP A 123 -2.51 -7.94 -20.45
N ALA A 124 -2.43 -9.26 -20.64
CA ALA A 124 -2.61 -10.23 -19.55
C ALA A 124 -1.52 -10.12 -18.46
N LEU A 125 -0.28 -9.81 -18.84
CA LEU A 125 0.79 -9.54 -17.88
C LEU A 125 0.52 -8.26 -17.08
N ILE A 126 0.11 -7.19 -17.76
CA ILE A 126 -0.24 -5.93 -17.13
C ILE A 126 -1.38 -6.14 -16.13
N ASP A 127 -2.44 -6.85 -16.50
CA ASP A 127 -3.56 -7.18 -15.61
C ASP A 127 -3.13 -7.93 -14.37
N THR A 128 -2.25 -8.94 -14.55
CA THR A 128 -1.69 -9.72 -13.45
C THR A 128 -0.88 -8.84 -12.50
N GLY A 129 -0.04 -7.95 -13.04
CA GLY A 129 0.75 -7.01 -12.25
C GLY A 129 -0.13 -6.03 -11.48
N LEU A 130 -1.10 -5.40 -12.15
CA LEU A 130 -1.99 -4.43 -11.51
C LEU A 130 -2.86 -5.06 -10.43
N ARG A 131 -3.39 -6.27 -10.64
CA ARG A 131 -4.10 -7.03 -9.59
C ARG A 131 -3.23 -7.30 -8.37
N ALA A 132 -1.99 -7.69 -8.59
CA ALA A 132 -1.06 -7.97 -7.49
C ALA A 132 -0.75 -6.70 -6.69
N ALA A 133 -0.49 -5.58 -7.36
CA ALA A 133 -0.26 -4.30 -6.69
C ALA A 133 -1.48 -3.83 -5.90
N VAL A 134 -2.69 -3.88 -6.49
CA VAL A 134 -3.93 -3.49 -5.81
C VAL A 134 -4.21 -4.39 -4.61
N SER A 135 -3.99 -5.71 -4.73
CA SER A 135 -4.15 -6.66 -3.62
C SER A 135 -3.17 -6.37 -2.48
N ALA A 136 -1.91 -6.07 -2.82
CA ALA A 136 -0.89 -5.69 -1.83
C ALA A 136 -1.27 -4.39 -1.10
N LEU A 137 -1.71 -3.36 -1.83
CA LEU A 137 -2.16 -2.09 -1.24
C LEU A 137 -3.41 -2.27 -0.37
N ALA A 138 -4.36 -3.12 -0.78
CA ALA A 138 -5.54 -3.43 0.01
C ALA A 138 -5.17 -4.09 1.35
N GLY A 139 -4.20 -5.00 1.35
CA GLY A 139 -3.65 -5.63 2.57
C GLY A 139 -3.02 -4.59 3.50
N ILE A 140 -2.08 -3.78 2.98
CA ILE A 140 -1.42 -2.71 3.75
C ILE A 140 -2.45 -1.73 4.33
N ARG A 141 -3.44 -1.33 3.53
CA ARG A 141 -4.53 -0.45 3.97
C ARG A 141 -5.29 -1.07 5.14
N GLY A 142 -5.72 -2.33 5.00
CA GLY A 142 -6.51 -3.02 6.03
C GLY A 142 -5.78 -3.13 7.36
N GLU A 143 -4.46 -3.32 7.33
CA GLU A 143 -3.65 -3.50 8.55
C GLU A 143 -3.25 -2.19 9.23
N ARG A 144 -3.00 -1.11 8.46
CA ARG A 144 -2.35 0.11 8.98
C ARG A 144 -3.14 1.40 8.81
N PHE A 145 -4.13 1.38 7.94
CA PHE A 145 -4.88 2.55 7.49
C PHE A 145 -6.38 2.27 7.47
N SER A 146 -6.88 1.40 8.34
CA SER A 146 -8.29 1.01 8.45
C SER A 146 -9.22 2.20 8.67
N ASP A 147 -8.72 3.22 9.36
CA ASP A 147 -9.50 4.35 9.86
C ASP A 147 -9.59 5.51 8.86
N ASP A 148 -8.84 5.47 7.75
CA ASP A 148 -8.89 6.52 6.73
C ASP A 148 -10.02 6.21 5.70
N PRO A 149 -11.14 6.98 5.70
CA PRO A 149 -12.25 6.75 4.78
C PRO A 149 -11.90 7.08 3.32
N ALA A 150 -10.96 8.02 3.08
CA ALA A 150 -10.53 8.38 1.74
C ALA A 150 -9.74 7.22 1.10
N LEU A 151 -8.87 6.55 1.85
CA LEU A 151 -8.18 5.34 1.40
C LEU A 151 -9.14 4.16 1.20
N ARG A 152 -10.21 4.07 1.97
CA ARG A 152 -11.26 3.06 1.76
C ARG A 152 -11.91 3.24 0.38
N SER A 153 -12.42 4.43 0.11
CA SER A 153 -13.02 4.80 -1.18
C SER A 153 -12.04 4.68 -2.35
N ALA A 154 -10.77 5.07 -2.16
CA ALA A 154 -9.74 4.92 -3.19
C ALA A 154 -9.50 3.44 -3.55
N GLY A 155 -9.48 2.54 -2.55
CA GLY A 155 -9.31 1.11 -2.80
C GLY A 155 -10.52 0.47 -3.50
N GLU A 156 -11.74 0.91 -3.22
CA GLU A 156 -12.95 0.46 -3.94
C GLU A 156 -12.89 0.87 -5.41
N ARG A 157 -12.51 2.12 -5.70
CA ARG A 157 -12.30 2.61 -7.07
C ARG A 157 -11.21 1.84 -7.81
N LEU A 158 -10.09 1.57 -7.14
CA LEU A 158 -9.01 0.73 -7.69
C LEU A 158 -9.51 -0.68 -8.05
N GLN A 159 -10.26 -1.31 -7.14
CA GLN A 159 -10.79 -2.63 -7.37
C GLN A 159 -11.78 -2.68 -8.54
N ALA A 160 -12.65 -1.66 -8.66
CA ALA A 160 -13.55 -1.53 -9.80
C ALA A 160 -12.79 -1.39 -11.13
N LYS A 161 -11.73 -0.57 -11.17
CA LYS A 161 -10.90 -0.37 -12.38
C LYS A 161 -10.15 -1.62 -12.79
N VAL A 162 -9.67 -2.40 -11.82
CA VAL A 162 -9.04 -3.70 -12.11
C VAL A 162 -10.04 -4.70 -12.69
N GLN A 163 -11.30 -4.69 -12.27
CA GLN A 163 -12.35 -5.52 -12.87
C GLN A 163 -12.71 -5.05 -14.29
N GLU A 164 -12.65 -3.75 -14.55
CA GLU A 164 -12.87 -3.18 -15.89
C GLU A 164 -11.82 -3.67 -16.90
N LEU A 165 -10.56 -3.87 -16.49
CA LEU A 165 -9.49 -4.42 -17.35
C LEU A 165 -9.87 -5.77 -17.99
N ASP A 166 -10.63 -6.62 -17.29
CA ASP A 166 -11.08 -7.90 -17.82
C ASP A 166 -12.10 -7.76 -18.96
N MET A 167 -12.80 -6.63 -19.00
CA MET A 167 -13.88 -6.36 -19.96
C MET A 167 -13.38 -5.64 -21.22
N VAL A 168 -12.26 -4.92 -21.12
CA VAL A 168 -11.71 -4.13 -22.23
C VAL A 168 -10.51 -4.83 -22.89
N ARG A 169 -10.35 -4.64 -24.20
CA ARG A 169 -9.23 -5.18 -24.99
C ARG A 169 -8.68 -4.12 -25.94
N GLY A 170 -7.42 -4.28 -26.35
CA GLY A 170 -6.79 -3.42 -27.35
C GLY A 170 -6.51 -2.01 -26.82
N PRO A 171 -6.64 -0.94 -27.63
CA PRO A 171 -6.24 0.41 -27.22
C PRO A 171 -6.95 0.94 -25.96
N MET A 172 -8.22 0.55 -25.75
CA MET A 172 -8.97 0.93 -24.54
C MET A 172 -8.39 0.32 -23.27
N HIS A 173 -7.80 -0.88 -23.35
CA HIS A 173 -7.14 -1.52 -22.21
C HIS A 173 -6.02 -0.64 -21.64
N ARG A 174 -5.22 -0.01 -22.50
CA ARG A 174 -4.13 0.89 -22.08
C ARG A 174 -4.62 2.09 -21.30
N LEU A 175 -5.78 2.64 -21.68
CA LEU A 175 -6.37 3.79 -20.98
C LEU A 175 -6.83 3.38 -19.57
N VAL A 176 -7.52 2.24 -19.45
CA VAL A 176 -7.96 1.70 -18.15
C VAL A 176 -6.77 1.32 -17.28
N ALA A 177 -5.72 0.71 -17.85
CA ALA A 177 -4.48 0.40 -17.14
C ALA A 177 -3.79 1.68 -16.63
N THR A 178 -3.73 2.72 -17.46
CA THR A 178 -3.18 4.03 -17.09
C THR A 178 -3.96 4.66 -15.93
N GLU A 179 -5.29 4.65 -16.01
CA GLU A 179 -6.14 5.17 -14.93
C GLU A 179 -5.94 4.40 -13.62
N THR A 180 -5.83 3.07 -13.70
CA THR A 180 -5.54 2.19 -12.57
C THR A 180 -4.21 2.58 -11.91
N VAL A 181 -3.15 2.79 -12.71
CA VAL A 181 -1.84 3.23 -12.21
C VAL A 181 -1.92 4.62 -11.56
N ASN A 182 -2.67 5.56 -12.14
CA ASN A 182 -2.85 6.88 -11.56
C ASN A 182 -3.55 6.82 -10.18
N LEU A 183 -4.61 6.02 -10.06
CA LEU A 183 -5.30 5.80 -8.78
C LEU A 183 -4.39 5.10 -7.75
N MET A 184 -3.51 4.21 -8.21
CA MET A 184 -2.52 3.54 -7.37
C MET A 184 -1.51 4.54 -6.82
N ALA A 185 -0.96 5.41 -7.67
CA ALA A 185 -0.04 6.47 -7.26
C ALA A 185 -0.69 7.45 -6.27
N GLN A 186 -1.95 7.83 -6.50
CA GLN A 186 -2.73 8.66 -5.57
C GLN A 186 -2.93 7.98 -4.21
N SER A 187 -3.22 6.67 -4.21
CA SER A 187 -3.43 5.90 -2.99
C SER A 187 -2.13 5.80 -2.16
N ILE A 188 -1.00 5.54 -2.82
CA ILE A 188 0.32 5.54 -2.18
C ILE A 188 0.65 6.94 -1.64
N GLY A 189 0.41 8.00 -2.42
CA GLY A 189 0.58 9.39 -1.99
C GLY A 189 -0.22 9.71 -0.73
N ARG A 190 -1.49 9.29 -0.67
CA ARG A 190 -2.33 9.46 0.53
C ARG A 190 -1.79 8.70 1.73
N MET A 191 -1.31 7.46 1.55
CA MET A 191 -0.68 6.70 2.64
C MET A 191 0.57 7.41 3.18
N ILE A 192 1.35 8.03 2.30
CA ILE A 192 2.53 8.84 2.70
C ILE A 192 2.10 10.03 3.55
N THR A 193 1.10 10.80 3.09
CA THR A 193 0.57 11.93 3.86
C THR A 193 0.06 11.51 5.24
N VAL A 194 -0.65 10.39 5.34
CA VAL A 194 -1.11 9.88 6.65
C VAL A 194 0.06 9.49 7.56
N LEU A 195 1.16 8.97 7.01
CA LEU A 195 2.37 8.69 7.79
C LEU A 195 3.08 9.97 8.23
N GLU A 196 3.11 11.01 7.40
CA GLU A 196 3.62 12.35 7.74
C GLU A 196 2.83 12.95 8.90
N GLU A 197 1.50 12.92 8.83
CA GLU A 197 0.60 13.40 9.88
C GLU A 197 0.84 12.67 11.22
N ARG A 198 1.17 11.37 11.18
CA ARG A 198 1.46 10.56 12.39
C ARG A 198 2.83 10.85 13.00
N ILE A 199 3.81 11.27 12.19
CA ILE A 199 5.18 11.57 12.64
C ILE A 199 5.30 13.04 13.06
N ALA A 200 4.48 13.92 12.49
CA ALA A 200 4.44 15.32 12.87
C ALA A 200 4.21 15.45 14.39
N PRO A 201 5.01 16.27 15.10
CA PRO A 201 4.75 16.51 16.51
C PRO A 201 3.34 17.09 16.65
N PRO A 202 2.57 16.67 17.68
CA PRO A 202 1.28 17.29 17.94
C PRO A 202 1.51 18.80 18.01
N PRO A 203 0.64 19.62 17.38
CA PRO A 203 0.77 21.06 17.47
C PRO A 203 0.86 21.38 18.96
N LEU A 204 1.98 22.00 19.38
CA LEU A 204 2.15 22.46 20.75
C LEU A 204 0.90 23.26 21.05
N ALA A 205 0.01 22.71 21.89
CA ALA A 205 -1.20 23.39 22.27
C ALA A 205 -0.73 24.78 22.72
N ALA A 206 -1.19 25.81 22.00
CA ALA A 206 -0.86 27.18 22.37
C ALA A 206 -1.09 27.27 23.88
N PRO A 207 -0.12 27.79 24.67
CA PRO A 207 -0.23 27.82 26.13
C PRO A 207 -1.62 28.35 26.42
N ALA A 208 -2.43 27.52 27.09
CA ALA A 208 -3.85 27.77 27.25
C ALA A 208 -3.99 29.20 27.76
N ASP A 209 -4.35 30.09 26.84
CA ASP A 209 -4.52 31.49 27.12
C ASP A 209 -5.60 31.46 28.19
N SER A 210 -5.19 31.82 29.41
CA SER A 210 -5.94 31.55 30.61
C SER A 210 -7.18 32.42 30.51
N THR A 211 -8.19 31.92 29.81
CA THR A 211 -9.46 32.59 29.61
C THR A 211 -9.95 32.83 31.03
N PRO A 212 -10.05 34.10 31.47
CA PRO A 212 -10.47 34.42 32.81
C PRO A 212 -11.76 33.66 33.07
N ALA A 213 -11.79 32.90 34.16
CA ALA A 213 -12.94 32.10 34.54
C ALA A 213 -14.21 32.96 34.38
N PRO A 214 -15.20 32.53 33.58
CA PRO A 214 -16.44 33.27 33.47
C PRO A 214 -17.02 33.44 34.89
N PRO A 215 -17.57 34.62 35.22
CA PRO A 215 -18.20 34.86 36.51
C PRO A 215 -19.20 33.76 36.81
N ALA A 216 -19.11 33.17 38.01
CA ALA A 216 -19.99 32.10 38.44
C ALA A 216 -21.45 32.56 38.28
N GLU A 217 -22.20 31.89 37.39
CA GLU A 217 -23.64 32.06 37.34
C GLU A 217 -24.26 31.51 38.64
N PRO A 218 -25.24 32.23 39.22
CA PRO A 218 -25.94 31.79 40.41
C PRO A 218 -26.71 30.48 40.15
N PRO A 219 -26.88 29.63 41.18
CA PRO A 219 -27.50 28.32 41.05
C PRO A 219 -28.94 28.43 40.56
N ALA A 220 -29.23 27.82 39.41
CA ALA A 220 -30.59 27.67 38.90
C ALA A 220 -31.42 26.78 39.84
N SER A 221 -32.63 27.25 40.11
CA SER A 221 -33.64 26.53 40.89
C SER A 221 -34.09 25.24 40.19
N PRO A 222 -34.51 24.22 40.95
CA PRO A 222 -34.90 22.92 40.42
C PRO A 222 -36.18 23.03 39.58
N GLU A 223 -36.05 22.75 38.28
CA GLU A 223 -37.18 22.63 37.36
C GLU A 223 -37.82 21.24 37.49
N ALA A 224 -39.15 21.24 37.61
CA ALA A 224 -39.97 20.09 37.91
C ALA A 224 -40.06 19.10 36.73
N PRO A 225 -40.22 17.78 37.00
CA PRO A 225 -40.29 16.75 35.97
C PRO A 225 -41.60 16.84 35.18
N ALA A 226 -41.49 17.10 33.87
CA ALA A 226 -42.61 17.00 32.94
C ALA A 226 -42.71 15.57 32.37
N ALA A 227 -43.95 15.10 32.40
CA ALA A 227 -44.45 13.76 32.12
C ALA A 227 -43.98 13.09 30.82
N GLN A 228 -43.90 11.77 30.93
CA GLN A 228 -43.79 10.77 29.88
C GLN A 228 -44.90 10.93 28.83
N GLY A 229 -44.51 10.93 27.56
CA GLY A 229 -45.40 10.74 26.41
C GLY A 229 -45.04 9.46 25.70
N GLU A 230 -45.74 8.38 26.05
CA GLU A 230 -45.83 7.15 25.26
C GLU A 230 -46.49 7.42 23.90
N GLY A 231 -45.95 6.83 22.85
CA GLY A 231 -46.53 6.80 21.50
C GLY A 231 -45.62 5.93 20.64
N GLU A 232 -45.75 4.61 20.71
CA GLU A 232 -46.74 3.82 19.94
C GLU A 232 -46.80 4.23 18.46
N SER A 233 -46.04 3.51 17.63
CA SER A 233 -46.58 3.09 16.33
C SER A 233 -45.80 1.89 15.79
N ALA A 234 -46.40 0.73 16.00
CA ALA A 234 -46.11 -0.48 15.26
C ALA A 234 -46.62 -0.33 13.82
N GLY A 235 -45.74 -0.52 12.84
CA GLY A 235 -46.10 -0.65 11.44
C GLY A 235 -45.35 -1.82 10.81
N PRO A 236 -46.02 -2.92 10.41
CA PRO A 236 -45.40 -4.00 9.66
C PRO A 236 -45.51 -3.72 8.16
N GLN A 237 -44.44 -3.93 7.39
CA GLN A 237 -44.50 -3.95 5.93
C GLN A 237 -43.42 -4.88 5.34
N PRO A 238 -43.66 -5.38 4.11
CA PRO A 238 -43.86 -6.81 3.79
C PRO A 238 -42.61 -7.65 3.57
#